data_AF-A0A9D1MDU2-F1
#
_entry.id   AF-A0A9D1MDU2-F1
#
_cell.length_a   1.000
_cell.length_b   1.000
_cell.length_c   1.000
_cell.angle_alpha   90.00
_cell.angle_beta   90.00
_cell.angle_gamma   90.00
#
_symmetry.space_group_name_H-M   'P 1'
#
loop_
_entity.id
_entity.type
_entity.pdbx_description
1 polymer ?
#
loop_
_entity_poly.entity_id
_entity_poly.type
_entity_poly.pdbx_seq_one_letter_code
_entity_poly.pdbx_strand_id
1 'polypeptide(L)'
;MEEHHKKIIHDYYHKPEPGFFGDGKLYMGIELEIDDAGEDEEHAGEIYRTANIAAGHLYLKHDGSLCNGFELVSHPMTIEYHKNKMPWRNVLNRAIHMGYRSHQTDTCGLHIHVSRLALGDKFEEQESVTARLVFFYEKFWSEMLRFSRRTEEQANRWSSRYGGVLSTCKNSLDTAKKAGLGRYTAVNLTNKATIEFRIFRGTLRYETFIATLEFTHCLCCLAMKLDDERFQSVSWRDFVSGINKTEYPELINYLRIRGLYRNENAEGTEDI
;
A
#
# COMPACT_ATOMS: atom_id res chain seq x y z
N MET A 1 -18.85 28.12 29.39
CA MET A 1 -19.18 27.60 28.04
C MET A 1 -18.11 26.58 27.75
N GLU A 2 -18.44 25.29 27.85
CA GLU A 2 -17.51 24.22 27.48
C GLU A 2 -17.31 24.29 25.96
N GLU A 3 -16.12 24.72 25.52
CA GLU A 3 -15.65 24.40 24.18
C GLU A 3 -15.60 22.88 24.09
N HIS A 4 -16.59 22.29 23.42
CA HIS A 4 -16.47 20.93 22.92
C HIS A 4 -15.24 20.89 22.00
N HIS A 5 -14.10 20.50 22.56
CA HIS A 5 -12.91 20.19 21.81
C HIS A 5 -13.29 19.09 20.83
N LYS A 6 -13.41 19.45 19.56
CA LYS A 6 -13.69 18.50 18.50
C LYS A 6 -12.49 17.56 18.43
N LYS A 7 -12.68 16.32 18.89
CA LYS A 7 -11.64 15.29 18.88
C LYS A 7 -11.05 15.16 17.48
N ILE A 8 -9.73 15.33 17.34
CA ILE A 8 -9.05 15.29 16.04
C ILE A 8 -8.87 13.85 15.59
N ILE A 9 -8.67 12.93 16.55
CA ILE A 9 -8.64 11.49 16.31
C ILE A 9 -10.07 10.97 16.35
N HIS A 10 -10.60 10.63 15.18
CA HIS A 10 -11.95 10.09 15.04
C HIS A 10 -12.03 8.62 15.49
N ASP A 11 -13.24 8.12 15.68
CA ASP A 11 -13.45 6.70 15.93
C ASP A 11 -13.10 5.84 14.71
N TYR A 12 -13.00 4.53 14.93
CA TYR A 12 -12.66 3.54 13.91
C TYR A 12 -13.63 3.53 12.71
N TYR A 13 -14.91 3.84 12.91
CA TYR A 13 -15.95 3.80 11.88
C TYR A 13 -16.05 5.10 11.08
N HIS A 14 -15.34 6.14 11.50
CA HIS A 14 -15.35 7.42 10.82
C HIS A 14 -14.85 7.28 9.37
N LYS A 15 -15.75 7.61 8.45
CA LYS A 15 -15.50 7.55 7.01
C LYS A 15 -16.20 8.72 6.32
N PRO A 16 -15.51 9.85 6.10
CA PRO A 16 -16.09 10.98 5.39
C PRO A 16 -16.30 10.64 3.91
N GLU A 17 -17.11 11.45 3.23
CA GLU A 17 -17.22 11.38 1.78
C GLU A 17 -15.84 11.57 1.12
N PRO A 18 -15.45 10.70 0.18
CA PRO A 18 -14.10 10.74 -0.39
C PRO A 18 -13.91 11.94 -1.31
N GLY A 19 -12.98 12.84 -0.97
CA GLY A 19 -12.41 13.80 -1.92
C GLY A 19 -11.41 13.10 -2.85
N PHE A 20 -11.45 13.38 -4.15
CA PHE A 20 -10.52 12.80 -5.12
C PHE A 20 -9.52 13.87 -5.58
N PHE A 21 -8.22 13.60 -5.43
CA PHE A 21 -7.16 14.59 -5.70
C PHE A 21 -6.23 14.17 -6.84
N GLY A 22 -6.00 15.09 -7.78
CA GLY A 22 -5.17 14.89 -8.97
C GLY A 22 -5.95 14.44 -10.20
N ASP A 23 -5.26 14.38 -11.34
CA ASP A 23 -5.86 14.07 -12.63
C ASP A 23 -5.55 12.62 -13.04
N GLY A 24 -6.59 11.82 -13.30
CA GLY A 24 -6.44 10.44 -13.74
C GLY A 24 -7.61 9.53 -13.35
N LYS A 25 -7.44 8.23 -13.60
CA LYS A 25 -8.42 7.19 -13.23
C LYS A 25 -7.98 6.37 -12.02
N LEU A 26 -6.67 6.18 -11.82
CA LEU A 26 -6.11 5.35 -10.76
C LEU A 26 -5.83 6.18 -9.50
N TYR A 27 -6.82 6.21 -8.61
CA TYR A 27 -6.69 6.82 -7.29
C TYR A 27 -6.33 5.79 -6.23
N MET A 28 -5.44 6.18 -5.33
CA MET A 28 -4.98 5.41 -4.18
C MET A 28 -5.34 6.15 -2.89
N GLY A 29 -6.04 5.49 -1.98
CA GLY A 29 -6.17 5.94 -0.59
C GLY A 29 -5.14 5.22 0.27
N ILE A 30 -4.55 5.91 1.22
CA ILE A 30 -3.51 5.37 2.11
C ILE A 30 -4.01 5.35 3.55
N GLU A 31 -3.83 4.22 4.21
CA GLU A 31 -3.92 4.08 5.66
C GLU A 31 -2.50 3.78 6.19
N LEU A 32 -1.92 4.69 6.97
CA LEU A 32 -0.62 4.52 7.59
C LEU A 32 -0.77 4.53 9.10
N GLU A 33 -0.42 3.42 9.73
CA GLU A 33 -0.46 3.25 11.17
C GLU A 33 0.84 3.76 11.83
N ILE A 34 0.70 4.51 12.93
CA ILE A 34 1.81 4.98 13.76
C ILE A 34 1.54 4.66 15.23
N ASP A 35 2.58 4.30 15.98
CA ASP A 35 2.50 3.78 17.36
C ASP A 35 3.61 4.39 18.24
N ASP A 36 3.71 3.95 19.50
CA ASP A 36 4.70 4.29 20.54
C ASP A 36 4.64 5.72 21.13
N ALA A 37 3.74 6.60 20.68
CA ALA A 37 3.59 7.95 21.23
C ALA A 37 2.13 8.37 21.54
N GLY A 38 1.22 7.41 21.53
CA GLY A 38 -0.16 7.55 22.01
C GLY A 38 -1.10 8.33 21.10
N GLU A 39 -2.37 8.36 21.51
CA GLU A 39 -3.41 9.21 20.93
C GLU A 39 -3.38 10.62 21.54
N ASP A 40 -2.24 11.28 21.42
CA ASP A 40 -2.08 12.65 21.91
C ASP A 40 -2.71 13.66 20.92
N GLU A 41 -3.67 14.45 21.41
CA GLU A 41 -4.43 15.40 20.58
C GLU A 41 -3.57 16.57 20.07
N GLU A 42 -2.51 16.97 20.77
CA GLU A 42 -1.60 18.03 20.32
C GLU A 42 -0.76 17.52 19.15
N HIS A 43 -0.15 16.35 19.30
CA HIS A 43 0.59 15.66 18.25
C HIS A 43 -0.29 15.37 17.02
N ALA A 44 -1.48 14.81 17.25
CA ALA A 44 -2.45 14.54 16.21
C ALA A 44 -2.85 15.82 15.48
N GLY A 45 -3.11 16.90 16.22
CA GLY A 45 -3.40 18.21 15.64
C GLY A 45 -2.27 18.75 14.78
N GLU A 46 -1.02 18.54 15.18
CA GLU A 46 0.14 19.00 14.41
C GLU A 46 0.34 18.22 13.12
N ILE A 47 0.19 16.89 13.16
CA ILE A 47 0.16 16.04 11.95
C ILE A 47 -0.99 16.45 11.03
N TYR A 48 -2.20 16.60 11.58
CA TYR A 48 -3.40 16.96 10.84
C TYR A 48 -3.22 18.31 10.11
N ARG A 49 -2.77 19.34 10.82
CA ARG A 49 -2.51 20.66 10.22
C ARG A 49 -1.43 20.61 9.16
N THR A 50 -0.36 19.83 9.39
CA THR A 50 0.74 19.67 8.42
C THR A 50 0.25 19.03 7.12
N ALA A 51 -0.56 17.99 7.23
CA ALA A 51 -1.11 17.28 6.08
C ALA A 51 -2.13 18.12 5.29
N ASN A 52 -2.94 18.88 6.01
CA ASN A 52 -4.11 19.58 5.48
C ASN A 52 -3.88 21.06 5.17
N ILE A 53 -2.62 21.50 5.11
CA ILE A 53 -2.27 22.92 4.91
C ILE A 53 -2.82 23.50 3.61
N ALA A 54 -2.88 22.69 2.54
CA ALA A 54 -3.33 23.11 1.21
C ALA A 54 -4.79 22.72 0.92
N ALA A 55 -5.24 21.56 1.41
CA ALA A 55 -6.60 21.06 1.27
C ALA A 55 -6.86 19.97 2.33
N GLY A 56 -8.12 19.57 2.52
CA GLY A 56 -8.48 18.43 3.37
C GLY A 56 -8.05 17.10 2.75
N HIS A 57 -6.79 16.75 2.93
CA HIS A 57 -6.11 15.58 2.36
C HIS A 57 -6.22 14.32 3.21
N LEU A 58 -6.18 14.43 4.54
CA LEU A 58 -6.22 13.28 5.44
C LEU A 58 -7.00 13.57 6.71
N TYR A 59 -7.49 12.51 7.34
CA TYR A 59 -8.11 12.51 8.64
C TYR A 59 -7.48 11.41 9.52
N LEU A 60 -7.64 11.52 10.83
CA LEU A 60 -7.01 10.63 11.81
C LEU A 60 -8.06 9.74 12.46
N LYS A 61 -7.72 8.47 12.70
CA LYS A 61 -8.61 7.50 13.32
C LYS A 61 -7.93 6.72 14.42
N HIS A 62 -8.71 6.37 15.44
CA HIS A 62 -8.38 5.28 16.35
C HIS A 62 -8.33 3.96 15.59
N ASP A 63 -7.30 3.17 15.85
CA ASP A 63 -7.21 1.77 15.42
C ASP A 63 -6.92 0.86 16.61
N GLY A 64 -7.89 -0.01 16.92
CA GLY A 64 -7.80 -0.97 18.01
C GLY A 64 -6.78 -2.09 17.78
N SER A 65 -6.14 -2.14 16.59
CA SER A 65 -5.01 -3.03 16.33
C SER A 65 -3.68 -2.51 16.91
N LEU A 66 -3.60 -1.21 17.22
CA LEU A 66 -2.41 -0.54 17.73
C LEU A 66 -2.34 -0.57 19.25
N CYS A 67 -1.11 -0.48 19.77
CA CYS A 67 -0.87 -0.49 21.22
C CYS A 67 -1.03 0.91 21.83
N ASN A 68 -0.45 1.91 21.19
CA ASN A 68 -0.31 3.27 21.68
C ASN A 68 -0.11 4.27 20.52
N GLY A 69 -1.10 4.41 19.66
CA GLY A 69 -1.07 5.35 18.54
C GLY A 69 -2.36 5.39 17.73
N PHE A 70 -2.28 5.88 16.50
CA PHE A 70 -3.43 6.11 15.62
C PHE A 70 -3.08 5.92 14.14
N GLU A 71 -4.11 5.92 13.30
CA GLU A 71 -4.00 5.73 11.86
C GLU A 71 -4.18 7.07 11.10
N LEU A 72 -3.29 7.33 10.14
CA LEU A 72 -3.39 8.44 9.20
C LEU A 72 -4.09 7.94 7.95
N VAL A 73 -5.30 8.43 7.67
CA VAL A 73 -6.09 8.02 6.51
C VAL A 73 -6.22 9.16 5.52
N SER A 74 -5.62 8.97 4.34
CA SER A 74 -5.72 9.92 3.24
C SER A 74 -6.96 9.69 2.40
N HIS A 75 -7.51 10.78 1.90
CA HIS A 75 -8.43 10.76 0.77
C HIS A 75 -7.76 10.19 -0.49
N PRO A 76 -8.51 9.59 -1.43
CA PRO A 76 -7.93 9.04 -2.66
C PRO A 76 -7.19 10.08 -3.51
N MET A 77 -5.95 9.77 -3.91
CA MET A 77 -5.13 10.64 -4.75
C MET A 77 -4.46 9.86 -5.88
N THR A 78 -4.17 10.52 -7.01
CA THR A 78 -3.31 9.91 -8.03
C THR A 78 -1.86 9.82 -7.54
N ILE A 79 -1.05 8.92 -8.12
CA ILE A 79 0.36 8.76 -7.72
C ILE A 79 1.14 10.09 -7.83
N GLU A 80 0.89 10.86 -8.88
CA GLU A 80 1.55 12.16 -9.09
C GLU A 80 1.11 13.20 -8.05
N TYR A 81 -0.14 13.16 -7.59
CA TYR A 81 -0.57 14.03 -6.50
C TYR A 81 0.08 13.64 -5.17
N HIS A 82 0.16 12.34 -4.85
CA HIS A 82 0.89 11.87 -3.68
C HIS A 82 2.37 12.28 -3.68
N LYS A 83 3.04 12.22 -4.83
CA LYS A 83 4.46 12.56 -4.96
C LYS A 83 4.72 14.06 -4.90
N ASN A 84 3.86 14.87 -5.53
CA ASN A 84 4.18 16.28 -5.83
C ASN A 84 3.36 17.29 -5.02
N LYS A 85 2.23 16.91 -4.43
CA LYS A 85 1.29 17.84 -3.77
C LYS A 85 1.01 17.48 -2.31
N MET A 86 0.90 16.19 -2.00
CA MET A 86 0.72 15.75 -0.63
C MET A 86 2.01 15.95 0.17
N PRO A 87 2.01 16.69 1.31
CA PRO A 87 3.23 16.99 2.06
C PRO A 87 3.72 15.80 2.91
N TRP A 88 3.75 14.60 2.35
CA TRP A 88 4.11 13.36 3.05
C TRP A 88 5.45 13.47 3.77
N ARG A 89 6.48 14.07 3.15
CA ARG A 89 7.80 14.21 3.81
C ARG A 89 7.70 14.97 5.13
N ASN A 90 6.91 16.04 5.18
CA ASN A 90 6.71 16.83 6.39
C ASN A 90 5.86 16.09 7.42
N VAL A 91 4.79 15.41 6.96
CA VAL A 91 3.91 14.60 7.82
C VAL A 91 4.70 13.48 8.51
N LEU A 92 5.46 12.70 7.74
CA LEU A 92 6.25 11.59 8.26
C LEU A 92 7.36 12.08 9.19
N ASN A 93 8.07 13.15 8.81
CA ASN A 93 9.07 13.75 9.68
C ASN A 93 8.45 14.24 10.98
N ARG A 94 7.28 14.86 10.95
CA ARG A 94 6.61 15.35 12.16
C ARG A 94 6.30 14.20 13.12
N ALA A 95 5.76 13.10 12.62
CA ALA A 95 5.53 11.89 13.40
C ALA A 95 6.83 11.40 14.07
N ILE A 96 7.94 11.33 13.33
CA ILE A 96 9.25 10.93 13.88
C ILE A 96 9.70 11.86 15.02
N HIS A 97 9.61 13.18 14.83
CA HIS A 97 10.05 14.15 15.83
C HIS A 97 9.23 14.08 17.13
N MET A 98 7.95 13.70 17.02
CA MET A 98 7.05 13.53 18.17
C MET A 98 7.16 12.14 18.82
N GLY A 99 8.12 11.31 18.39
CA GLY A 99 8.42 10.03 19.02
C GLY A 99 7.70 8.83 18.40
N TYR A 100 6.81 9.01 17.43
CA TYR A 100 6.10 7.90 16.82
C TYR A 100 7.03 6.94 16.08
N ARG A 101 6.60 5.68 16.03
CA ARG A 101 7.20 4.60 15.25
C ARG A 101 6.14 4.02 14.31
N SER A 102 6.59 3.23 13.34
CA SER A 102 5.69 2.51 12.41
C SER A 102 6.39 1.27 11.87
N HIS A 103 7.68 1.35 11.54
CA HIS A 103 8.41 0.15 11.15
C HIS A 103 8.86 -0.68 12.36
N GLN A 104 9.36 -0.04 13.42
CA GLN A 104 9.93 -0.70 14.60
C GLN A 104 8.83 -1.05 15.62
N THR A 105 7.70 -1.54 15.14
CA THR A 105 6.54 -1.97 15.93
C THR A 105 6.06 -3.33 15.42
N ASP A 106 5.21 -4.00 16.19
CA ASP A 106 4.65 -5.31 15.84
C ASP A 106 3.25 -5.24 15.22
N THR A 107 2.62 -4.07 15.33
CA THR A 107 1.21 -3.80 14.99
C THR A 107 1.08 -3.09 13.65
N CYS A 108 1.94 -2.11 13.37
CA CYS A 108 1.73 -1.16 12.27
C CYS A 108 1.82 -1.75 10.85
N GLY A 109 0.82 -1.43 10.05
CA GLY A 109 0.71 -1.61 8.61
C GLY A 109 0.82 -0.32 7.80
N LEU A 110 1.01 -0.51 6.49
CA LEU A 110 0.77 0.50 5.46
C LEU A 110 -0.20 -0.13 4.45
N HIS A 111 -1.45 0.32 4.44
CA HIS A 111 -2.47 -0.20 3.55
C HIS A 111 -2.73 0.78 2.41
N ILE A 112 -2.90 0.23 1.20
CA ILE A 112 -3.16 1.02 0.00
C ILE A 112 -4.47 0.54 -0.62
N HIS A 113 -5.43 1.44 -0.74
CA HIS A 113 -6.74 1.21 -1.32
C HIS A 113 -6.78 1.71 -2.76
N VAL A 114 -7.05 0.83 -3.71
CA VAL A 114 -7.26 1.17 -5.12
C VAL A 114 -8.75 1.05 -5.45
N SER A 115 -9.32 2.08 -6.07
CA SER A 115 -10.73 2.04 -6.53
C SER A 115 -10.95 0.91 -7.53
N ARG A 116 -12.01 0.12 -7.34
CA ARG A 116 -12.40 -0.92 -8.31
C ARG A 116 -12.75 -0.33 -9.67
N LEU A 117 -13.33 0.88 -9.70
CA LEU A 117 -13.64 1.59 -10.92
C LEU A 117 -12.39 1.98 -11.73
N ALA A 118 -11.21 2.05 -11.08
CA ALA A 118 -9.97 2.28 -11.80
C ALA A 118 -9.54 1.06 -12.61
N LEU A 119 -10.01 -0.14 -12.28
CA LEU A 119 -9.53 -1.42 -12.82
C LEU A 119 -10.30 -1.90 -14.05
N GLY A 120 -11.29 -1.15 -14.51
CA GLY A 120 -12.11 -1.49 -15.67
C GLY A 120 -13.47 -0.80 -15.62
N ASP A 121 -14.04 -0.55 -16.79
CA ASP A 121 -15.34 0.11 -16.89
C ASP A 121 -16.50 -0.89 -16.65
N LYS A 122 -16.23 -2.19 -16.89
CA LYS A 122 -17.18 -3.30 -16.68
C LYS A 122 -16.74 -4.22 -15.55
N PHE A 123 -17.72 -4.93 -14.96
CA PHE A 123 -17.46 -5.88 -13.88
C PHE A 123 -16.48 -6.99 -14.31
N GLU A 124 -16.62 -7.53 -15.51
CA GLU A 124 -15.74 -8.58 -16.03
C GLU A 124 -14.29 -8.11 -16.17
N GLU A 125 -14.09 -6.87 -16.62
CA GLU A 125 -12.76 -6.26 -16.74
C GLU A 125 -12.12 -6.06 -15.36
N GLN A 126 -12.89 -5.53 -14.41
CA GLN A 126 -12.46 -5.36 -13.02
C GLN A 126 -12.07 -6.70 -12.39
N GLU A 127 -12.86 -7.75 -12.64
CA GLU A 127 -12.58 -9.11 -12.16
C GLU A 127 -11.30 -9.66 -12.78
N SER A 128 -11.09 -9.52 -14.09
CA SER A 128 -9.86 -9.96 -14.76
C SER A 128 -8.62 -9.21 -14.26
N VAL A 129 -8.71 -7.90 -14.05
CA VAL A 129 -7.59 -7.14 -13.46
C VAL A 129 -7.36 -7.56 -12.00
N THR A 130 -8.41 -7.71 -11.20
CA THR A 130 -8.32 -8.21 -9.82
C THR A 130 -7.66 -9.59 -9.76
N ALA A 131 -8.02 -10.49 -10.68
CA ALA A 131 -7.47 -11.83 -10.77
C ALA A 131 -5.95 -11.80 -11.03
N ARG A 132 -5.49 -10.90 -11.88
CA ARG A 132 -4.06 -10.69 -12.14
C ARG A 132 -3.31 -10.14 -10.93
N LEU A 133 -3.92 -9.20 -10.20
CA LEU A 133 -3.33 -8.66 -8.97
C LEU A 133 -3.15 -9.75 -7.90
N VAL A 134 -4.19 -10.57 -7.65
CA VAL A 134 -4.10 -11.71 -6.71
C VAL A 134 -3.04 -12.70 -7.20
N PHE A 135 -3.09 -13.08 -8.48
CA PHE A 135 -2.13 -14.00 -9.07
C PHE A 135 -0.68 -13.52 -8.92
N PHE A 136 -0.41 -12.22 -9.10
CA PHE A 136 0.92 -11.66 -8.93
C PHE A 136 1.46 -11.87 -7.52
N TYR A 137 0.65 -11.58 -6.49
CA TYR A 137 1.02 -11.78 -5.10
C TYR A 137 1.22 -13.26 -4.75
N GLU A 138 0.39 -14.16 -5.29
CA GLU A 138 0.54 -15.60 -5.10
C GLU A 138 1.78 -16.16 -5.80
N LYS A 139 2.10 -15.66 -7.01
CA LYS A 139 3.23 -16.08 -7.82
C LYS A 139 4.57 -15.63 -7.25
N PHE A 140 4.65 -14.37 -6.84
CA PHE A 140 5.88 -13.74 -6.37
C PHE A 140 5.90 -13.54 -4.85
N TRP A 141 5.33 -14.50 -4.12
CA TRP A 141 5.15 -14.38 -2.67
C TRP A 141 6.47 -14.11 -1.93
N SER A 142 7.56 -14.78 -2.33
CA SER A 142 8.87 -14.60 -1.70
C SER A 142 9.42 -13.18 -1.87
N GLU A 143 9.22 -12.62 -3.06
CA GLU A 143 9.60 -11.27 -3.42
C GLU A 143 8.70 -10.25 -2.72
N MET A 144 7.41 -10.55 -2.58
CA MET A 144 6.46 -9.72 -1.84
C MET A 144 6.75 -9.68 -0.34
N LEU A 145 7.12 -10.80 0.28
CA LEU A 145 7.58 -10.83 1.67
C LEU A 145 8.83 -9.97 1.85
N ARG A 146 9.81 -10.14 0.96
CA ARG A 146 11.01 -9.32 0.97
C ARG A 146 10.63 -7.86 0.80
N PHE A 147 9.89 -7.47 -0.24
CA PHE A 147 9.51 -6.09 -0.51
C PHE A 147 8.77 -5.45 0.67
N SER A 148 7.78 -6.15 1.22
CA SER A 148 6.89 -5.68 2.30
C SER A 148 7.56 -5.51 3.66
N ARG A 149 8.73 -6.12 3.85
CA ARG A 149 9.47 -6.16 5.13
C ARG A 149 8.76 -6.97 6.22
N ARG A 150 7.90 -7.92 5.83
CA ARG A 150 7.29 -8.90 6.73
C ARG A 150 8.00 -10.25 6.62
N THR A 151 8.14 -10.94 7.74
CA THR A 151 8.42 -12.39 7.73
C THR A 151 7.18 -13.17 7.33
N GLU A 152 7.33 -14.45 6.98
CA GLU A 152 6.20 -15.35 6.70
C GLU A 152 5.22 -15.39 7.88
N GLU A 153 5.71 -15.49 9.11
CA GLU A 153 4.89 -15.49 10.33
C GLU A 153 4.09 -14.20 10.51
N GLN A 154 4.74 -13.04 10.32
CA GLN A 154 4.08 -11.74 10.39
C GLN A 154 3.04 -11.58 9.28
N ALA A 155 3.32 -12.05 8.06
CA ALA A 155 2.37 -12.02 6.97
C ALA A 155 1.18 -12.94 7.25
N ASN A 156 1.39 -14.16 7.74
CA ASN A 156 0.31 -15.08 8.06
C ASN A 156 -0.63 -14.55 9.15
N ARG A 157 -0.10 -13.78 10.11
CA ARG A 157 -0.90 -13.16 11.18
C ARG A 157 -1.74 -11.97 10.68
N TRP A 158 -1.19 -11.13 9.81
CA TRP A 158 -1.76 -9.80 9.52
C TRP A 158 -2.28 -9.62 8.09
N SER A 159 -1.76 -10.40 7.14
CA SER A 159 -1.92 -10.18 5.70
C SER A 159 -1.60 -11.47 4.92
N SER A 160 -2.28 -12.57 5.22
CA SER A 160 -1.94 -13.89 4.67
C SER A 160 -2.14 -13.96 3.15
N ARG A 161 -1.38 -14.82 2.47
CA ARG A 161 -1.73 -15.22 1.10
C ARG A 161 -2.95 -16.14 1.12
N TYR A 162 -3.67 -16.21 0.01
CA TYR A 162 -4.78 -17.15 -0.13
C TYR A 162 -4.28 -18.59 -0.29
N GLY A 163 -3.13 -18.77 -0.94
CA GLY A 163 -2.57 -20.08 -1.23
C GLY A 163 -3.39 -20.84 -2.28
N GLY A 164 -3.16 -22.16 -2.35
CA GLY A 164 -3.82 -23.03 -3.32
C GLY A 164 -3.03 -23.24 -4.61
N VAL A 165 -3.69 -23.87 -5.60
CA VAL A 165 -3.05 -24.20 -6.88
C VAL A 165 -2.94 -22.95 -7.73
N LEU A 166 -1.72 -22.53 -8.04
CA LEU A 166 -1.45 -21.40 -8.91
C LEU A 166 -1.48 -21.85 -10.38
N SER A 167 -2.68 -21.97 -10.96
CA SER A 167 -2.85 -22.43 -12.35
C SER A 167 -3.12 -21.29 -13.34
N THR A 168 -4.08 -20.42 -13.03
CA THR A 168 -4.47 -19.27 -13.87
C THR A 168 -4.88 -18.10 -13.01
N CYS A 169 -4.89 -16.89 -13.56
CA CYS A 169 -5.36 -15.70 -12.84
C CYS A 169 -6.77 -15.91 -12.29
N LYS A 170 -7.69 -16.40 -13.13
CA LYS A 170 -9.08 -16.69 -12.73
C LYS A 170 -9.13 -17.69 -11.57
N ASN A 171 -8.36 -18.78 -11.63
CA ASN A 171 -8.35 -19.78 -10.57
C ASN A 171 -7.80 -19.22 -9.24
N SER A 172 -6.80 -18.34 -9.28
CA SER A 172 -6.31 -17.64 -8.08
C SER A 172 -7.39 -16.76 -7.46
N LEU A 173 -8.17 -16.03 -8.26
CA LEU A 173 -9.27 -15.23 -7.76
C LEU A 173 -10.42 -16.08 -7.20
N ASP A 174 -10.79 -17.16 -7.89
CA ASP A 174 -11.81 -18.09 -7.42
C ASP A 174 -11.43 -18.72 -6.08
N THR A 175 -10.15 -19.07 -5.92
CA THR A 175 -9.60 -19.58 -4.65
C THR A 175 -9.67 -18.50 -3.58
N ALA A 176 -9.23 -17.28 -3.88
CA ALA A 176 -9.27 -16.16 -2.95
C ALA A 176 -10.68 -15.87 -2.42
N LYS A 177 -11.68 -15.86 -3.30
CA LYS A 177 -13.09 -15.62 -2.94
C LYS A 177 -13.70 -16.73 -2.09
N LYS A 178 -13.22 -17.97 -2.24
CA LYS A 178 -13.69 -19.14 -1.48
C LYS A 178 -12.93 -19.38 -0.18
N ALA A 179 -11.75 -18.78 0.00
CA ALA A 179 -10.88 -19.06 1.12
C ALA A 179 -11.45 -18.66 2.49
N GLY A 180 -12.40 -17.72 2.54
CA GLY A 180 -13.05 -17.31 3.79
C GLY A 180 -12.14 -16.62 4.80
N LEU A 181 -10.97 -16.12 4.37
CA LEU A 181 -9.93 -15.52 5.22
C LEU A 181 -10.25 -14.08 5.67
N GLY A 182 -11.35 -13.51 5.21
CA GLY A 182 -11.78 -12.16 5.54
C GLY A 182 -10.78 -11.08 5.11
N ARG A 183 -10.64 -10.02 5.92
CA ARG A 183 -9.80 -8.87 5.60
C ARG A 183 -8.30 -9.10 5.78
N TYR A 184 -7.87 -10.10 6.55
CA TYR A 184 -6.46 -10.31 6.92
C TYR A 184 -5.68 -11.04 5.82
N THR A 185 -5.78 -10.53 4.60
CA THR A 185 -5.15 -11.09 3.40
C THR A 185 -4.28 -10.03 2.72
N ALA A 186 -3.21 -10.46 2.05
CA ALA A 186 -2.25 -9.56 1.41
C ALA A 186 -2.90 -8.62 0.39
N VAL A 187 -3.91 -9.13 -0.33
CA VAL A 187 -4.80 -8.40 -1.22
C VAL A 187 -6.23 -8.60 -0.74
N ASN A 188 -6.74 -7.70 0.08
CA ASN A 188 -8.08 -7.77 0.64
C ASN A 188 -9.15 -7.36 -0.39
N LEU A 189 -10.07 -8.29 -0.66
CA LEU A 189 -11.17 -8.14 -1.62
C LEU A 189 -12.52 -7.82 -0.97
N THR A 190 -12.62 -7.77 0.36
CA THR A 190 -13.90 -7.61 1.08
C THR A 190 -14.51 -6.22 0.95
N ASN A 191 -13.70 -5.21 0.61
CA ASN A 191 -14.17 -3.84 0.43
C ASN A 191 -15.01 -3.70 -0.86
N LYS A 192 -16.21 -3.11 -0.74
CA LYS A 192 -17.14 -2.94 -1.86
C LYS A 192 -16.60 -2.04 -2.96
N ALA A 193 -15.97 -0.92 -2.60
CA ALA A 193 -15.53 0.11 -3.55
C ALA A 193 -14.05 -0.02 -3.96
N THR A 194 -13.24 -0.72 -3.18
CA THR A 194 -11.78 -0.75 -3.37
C THR A 194 -11.23 -2.18 -3.26
N ILE A 195 -10.05 -2.39 -3.83
CA ILE A 195 -9.14 -3.47 -3.42
C ILE A 195 -8.12 -2.87 -2.48
N GLU A 196 -7.75 -3.59 -1.44
CA GLU A 196 -6.82 -3.10 -0.42
C GLU A 196 -5.58 -3.99 -0.34
N PHE A 197 -4.41 -3.39 -0.52
CA PHE A 197 -3.12 -4.06 -0.38
C PHE A 197 -2.61 -3.89 1.05
N ARG A 198 -2.59 -4.98 1.82
CA ARG A 198 -2.33 -4.97 3.27
C ARG A 198 -0.97 -5.53 3.67
N ILE A 199 -0.23 -6.11 2.72
CA ILE A 199 1.01 -6.82 3.05
C ILE A 199 2.10 -5.91 3.61
N PHE A 200 2.09 -4.62 3.29
CA PHE A 200 3.23 -3.76 3.59
C PHE A 200 3.30 -3.46 5.10
N ARG A 201 4.50 -3.61 5.67
CA ARG A 201 4.76 -3.17 7.04
C ARG A 201 4.77 -1.64 7.09
N GLY A 202 4.35 -1.05 8.21
CA GLY A 202 4.44 0.38 8.45
C GLY A 202 5.83 0.98 8.20
N THR A 203 5.87 2.27 7.85
CA THR A 203 7.13 3.02 7.68
C THR A 203 6.92 4.53 7.81
N LEU A 204 7.90 5.20 8.44
CA LEU A 204 8.03 6.67 8.42
C LEU A 204 9.16 7.14 7.51
N ARG A 205 9.86 6.23 6.83
CA ARG A 205 10.90 6.60 5.86
C ARG A 205 10.23 6.97 4.54
N TYR A 206 10.32 8.24 4.17
CA TYR A 206 9.68 8.79 2.98
C TYR A 206 9.97 7.98 1.70
N GLU A 207 11.23 7.62 1.47
CA GLU A 207 11.63 6.91 0.25
C GLU A 207 10.96 5.53 0.18
N THR A 208 10.92 4.80 1.30
CA THR A 208 10.24 3.51 1.41
C THR A 208 8.72 3.65 1.24
N PHE A 209 8.14 4.70 1.81
CA PHE A 209 6.72 5.00 1.69
C PHE A 209 6.35 5.22 0.22
N ILE A 210 7.02 6.15 -0.47
CA ILE A 210 6.76 6.43 -1.89
C ILE A 210 7.06 5.22 -2.77
N ALA A 211 8.15 4.48 -2.53
CA ALA A 211 8.43 3.25 -3.27
C ALA A 211 7.29 2.22 -3.19
N THR A 212 6.57 2.18 -2.06
CA THR A 212 5.42 1.29 -1.87
C THR A 212 4.22 1.75 -2.71
N LEU A 213 3.95 3.05 -2.76
CA LEU A 213 2.90 3.64 -3.61
C LEU A 213 3.22 3.44 -5.10
N GLU A 214 4.47 3.68 -5.49
CA GLU A 214 4.95 3.47 -6.85
C GLU A 214 4.84 2.00 -7.27
N PHE A 215 5.18 1.05 -6.38
CA PHE A 215 4.99 -0.38 -6.63
C PHE A 215 3.53 -0.72 -6.94
N THR A 216 2.61 -0.29 -6.07
CA THR A 216 1.18 -0.57 -6.23
C THR A 216 0.63 0.03 -7.51
N HIS A 217 1.01 1.28 -7.81
CA HIS A 217 0.61 1.95 -9.06
C HIS A 217 1.13 1.20 -10.28
N CYS A 218 2.43 0.90 -10.33
CA CYS A 218 3.06 0.20 -11.44
C CYS A 218 2.45 -1.19 -11.68
N LEU A 219 2.18 -1.94 -10.60
CA LEU A 219 1.54 -3.25 -10.68
C LEU A 219 0.10 -3.16 -11.22
N CYS A 220 -0.69 -2.19 -10.74
CA CYS A 220 -2.04 -1.95 -11.25
C CYS A 220 -2.01 -1.58 -12.74
N CYS A 221 -1.11 -0.70 -13.16
CA CYS A 221 -0.93 -0.34 -14.58
C CYS A 221 -0.58 -1.57 -15.44
N LEU A 222 0.33 -2.43 -14.97
CA LEU A 222 0.67 -3.66 -15.70
C LEU A 222 -0.53 -4.62 -15.79
N ALA A 223 -1.24 -4.80 -14.69
CA ALA A 223 -2.42 -5.67 -14.63
C ALA A 223 -3.54 -5.16 -15.54
N MET A 224 -3.73 -3.85 -15.68
CA MET A 224 -4.68 -3.27 -16.63
C MET A 224 -4.23 -3.40 -18.10
N LYS A 225 -2.92 -3.34 -18.36
CA LYS A 225 -2.36 -3.28 -19.72
C LYS A 225 -2.29 -4.62 -20.43
N LEU A 226 -1.97 -5.70 -19.72
CA LEU A 226 -1.81 -7.01 -20.33
C LEU A 226 -3.16 -7.73 -20.49
N ASP A 227 -3.15 -8.95 -20.99
CA ASP A 227 -4.23 -9.93 -20.85
C ASP A 227 -3.78 -11.02 -19.87
N ASP A 228 -4.65 -11.98 -19.55
CA ASP A 228 -4.35 -13.03 -18.57
C ASP A 228 -3.17 -13.92 -19.01
N GLU A 229 -3.07 -14.27 -20.29
CA GLU A 229 -2.01 -15.17 -20.80
C GLU A 229 -0.64 -14.50 -20.70
N ARG A 230 -0.52 -13.28 -21.21
CA ARG A 230 0.73 -12.49 -21.15
C ARG A 230 1.10 -12.20 -19.70
N PHE A 231 0.14 -11.80 -18.87
CA PHE A 231 0.42 -11.50 -17.46
C PHE A 231 0.92 -12.73 -16.70
N GLN A 232 0.36 -13.93 -16.97
CA GLN A 232 0.83 -15.17 -16.38
C GLN A 232 2.26 -15.52 -16.77
N SER A 233 2.69 -15.19 -17.99
CA SER A 233 4.05 -15.43 -18.46
C SER A 233 5.11 -14.49 -17.88
N VAL A 234 4.72 -13.31 -17.36
CA VAL A 234 5.65 -12.32 -16.79
C VAL A 234 6.46 -12.95 -15.67
N SER A 235 7.79 -12.91 -15.76
CA SER A 235 8.68 -13.23 -14.64
C SER A 235 8.89 -12.00 -13.75
N TRP A 236 9.45 -12.20 -12.54
CA TRP A 236 9.83 -11.07 -11.68
C TRP A 236 10.83 -10.14 -12.38
N ARG A 237 11.73 -10.73 -13.17
CA ARG A 237 12.71 -9.99 -13.97
C ARG A 237 12.03 -9.10 -15.01
N ASP A 238 11.03 -9.63 -15.71
CA ASP A 238 10.29 -8.87 -16.72
C ASP A 238 9.46 -7.74 -16.08
N PHE A 239 8.88 -8.00 -14.91
CA PHE A 239 8.21 -6.95 -14.12
C PHE A 239 9.19 -5.83 -13.79
N VAL A 240 10.33 -6.16 -13.19
CA VAL A 240 11.33 -5.17 -12.74
C VAL A 240 11.97 -4.41 -13.90
N SER A 241 12.27 -5.09 -15.02
CA SER A 241 12.85 -4.45 -16.20
C SER A 241 11.86 -3.53 -16.92
N GLY A 242 10.56 -3.82 -16.81
CA GLY A 242 9.48 -3.00 -17.35
C GLY A 242 9.18 -1.72 -16.55
N ILE A 243 9.75 -1.55 -15.34
CA ILE A 243 9.54 -0.35 -14.53
C ILE A 243 10.25 0.85 -15.17
N ASN A 244 9.48 1.90 -15.44
CA ASN A 244 10.03 3.17 -15.91
C ASN A 244 10.82 3.87 -14.79
N LYS A 245 12.14 3.94 -14.93
CA LYS A 245 13.05 4.49 -13.90
C LYS A 245 12.88 5.98 -13.66
N THR A 246 12.38 6.74 -14.64
CA THR A 246 12.15 8.18 -14.47
C THR A 246 10.84 8.46 -13.76
N GLU A 247 9.84 7.61 -13.98
CA GLU A 247 8.51 7.72 -13.38
C GLU A 247 8.46 7.14 -11.95
N TYR A 248 9.21 6.06 -11.71
CA TYR A 248 9.24 5.31 -10.43
C TYR A 248 10.65 5.21 -9.82
N PRO A 249 11.32 6.35 -9.54
CA PRO A 249 12.71 6.34 -9.07
C PRO A 249 12.87 5.70 -7.68
N GLU A 250 11.92 5.92 -6.76
CA GLU A 250 12.01 5.39 -5.39
C GLU A 250 11.79 3.88 -5.37
N LEU A 251 10.87 3.38 -6.19
CA LEU A 251 10.66 1.95 -6.39
C LEU A 251 11.93 1.26 -6.87
N ILE A 252 12.58 1.79 -7.91
CA ILE A 252 13.81 1.22 -8.46
C ILE A 252 14.92 1.19 -7.41
N ASN A 253 15.11 2.30 -6.69
CA ASN A 253 16.10 2.39 -5.64
C ASN A 253 15.82 1.37 -4.52
N TYR A 254 14.56 1.30 -4.09
CA TYR A 254 14.14 0.37 -3.05
C TYR A 254 14.32 -1.09 -3.46
N LEU A 255 13.95 -1.47 -4.69
CA LEU A 255 14.18 -2.82 -5.21
C LEU A 255 15.67 -3.20 -5.21
N ARG A 256 16.59 -2.27 -5.51
CA ARG A 256 18.04 -2.51 -5.43
C ARG A 256 18.51 -2.75 -4.00
N ILE A 257 18.13 -1.86 -3.07
CA ILE A 257 18.49 -1.98 -1.65
C ILE A 257 17.98 -3.31 -1.08
N ARG A 258 16.78 -3.73 -1.51
CA ARG A 258 16.19 -5.01 -1.09
C ARG A 258 16.67 -6.20 -1.91
N GLY A 259 17.67 -6.05 -2.80
CA GLY A 259 18.21 -7.14 -3.63
C GLY A 259 17.16 -7.85 -4.50
N LEU A 260 16.09 -7.13 -4.86
CA LEU A 260 15.00 -7.55 -5.75
C LEU A 260 15.21 -7.03 -7.19
N TYR A 261 16.23 -6.21 -7.38
CA TYR A 261 16.64 -5.66 -8.66
C TYR A 261 17.95 -6.35 -9.08
N ARG A 262 17.88 -7.51 -9.73
CA ARG A 262 19.04 -8.17 -10.35
C ARG A 262 19.12 -7.71 -11.81
N ASN A 263 20.11 -6.87 -12.13
CA ASN A 263 20.49 -6.60 -13.51
C ASN A 263 21.27 -7.81 -14.06
N GLU A 264 21.07 -8.10 -15.34
CA GLU A 264 22.02 -8.87 -16.15
C GLU A 264 23.42 -8.22 -16.03
N ASN A 265 24.48 -9.04 -15.95
CA ASN A 265 25.89 -8.71 -15.73
C ASN A 265 26.43 -8.90 -14.30
N ALA A 266 26.11 -10.04 -13.69
CA ALA A 266 27.09 -10.74 -12.86
C ALA A 266 27.67 -11.89 -13.70
N GLU A 267 28.31 -11.57 -14.83
CA GLU A 267 29.40 -12.43 -15.31
C GLU A 267 30.56 -12.18 -14.36
N GLY A 268 31.08 -13.27 -13.81
CA GLY A 268 32.06 -13.25 -12.74
C GLY A 268 33.30 -12.44 -13.13
N THR A 269 33.65 -11.48 -12.30
CA THR A 269 35.04 -11.28 -11.96
C THR A 269 35.32 -12.23 -10.80
N GLU A 270 35.77 -13.44 -11.14
CA GLU A 270 36.75 -14.10 -10.29
C GLU A 270 37.94 -13.15 -10.20
N ASP A 271 38.12 -12.51 -9.05
CA ASP A 271 39.42 -11.96 -8.68
C ASP A 271 39.89 -12.72 -7.45
N ILE A 272 41.11 -13.25 -7.63
CA ILE A 272 41.95 -14.08 -6.78
C ILE A 272 42.11 -13.53 -5.36
#